data_AF-A0A3A0E1I7-F1
#
_entry.id   AF-A0A3A0E1I7-F1
#
_cell.length_a   1.000
_cell.length_b   1.000
_cell.length_c   1.000
_cell.angle_alpha   90.00
_cell.angle_beta   90.00
_cell.angle_gamma   90.00
#
_symmetry.space_group_name_H-M   'P 1'
#
loop_
_entity.id
_entity.type
_entity.pdbx_description
1 polymer ?
#
loop_
_entity_poly.entity_id
_entity_poly.type
_entity_poly.pdbx_seq_one_letter_code
_entity_poly.pdbx_strand_id
1 'polypeptide(L)'
;MELKTIHFLAVAGFAVAVLCVPATPGFAVPTLQVDILGGTYDTTTETIVTSDKAFTVRAWLTPGNGNNEDIMELISREYLLSIAVVPKASSTFDPSSSSFLIDGDTINVTEEMEYGVPPLEDMVASADPGDLSDHGIFETFFYELSFYFNSQAEYTTVNVQYNPGAPLIAGSGSYVVEFDVNVSALSGSIGGQPIGLHFDLYDASGINKQDSEDIDVGKFAPFSHDAEYRPPPRDNSEEIPEPASLAIWGLLGAVGLVAGVRNARVKSGRMC
;
A
#
# COMPACT_ATOMS: atom_id res chain seq x y z
N MET A 1 39.36 -39.36 -38.41
CA MET A 1 38.46 -38.66 -37.47
C MET A 1 37.45 -37.92 -38.31
N GLU A 2 36.21 -38.41 -38.35
CA GLU A 2 35.20 -38.03 -39.35
C GLU A 2 34.63 -36.62 -39.11
N LEU A 3 34.48 -35.86 -40.19
CA LEU A 3 33.93 -34.49 -40.26
C LEU A 3 32.43 -34.39 -39.88
N LYS A 4 31.78 -35.52 -39.55
CA LYS A 4 30.36 -35.61 -39.24
C LYS A 4 30.03 -35.26 -37.78
N THR A 5 31.00 -35.29 -36.87
CA THR A 5 30.77 -35.06 -35.43
C THR A 5 30.75 -33.57 -35.06
N ILE A 6 31.30 -32.68 -35.90
CA ILE A 6 31.42 -31.25 -35.61
C ILE A 6 30.11 -30.48 -35.89
N HIS A 7 29.26 -30.97 -36.79
CA HIS A 7 27.97 -30.34 -37.09
C HIS A 7 26.92 -30.56 -35.98
N PHE A 8 27.02 -31.63 -35.19
CA PHE A 8 26.07 -31.90 -34.10
C PHE A 8 26.29 -31.02 -32.86
N LEU A 9 27.51 -30.54 -32.62
CA LEU A 9 27.84 -29.68 -31.47
C LEU A 9 27.48 -28.20 -31.70
N ALA A 10 27.50 -27.71 -32.95
CA ALA A 10 27.15 -26.33 -33.27
C ALA A 10 25.62 -26.08 -33.24
N VAL A 11 24.80 -27.09 -33.57
CA VAL A 11 23.33 -26.98 -33.54
C VAL A 11 22.78 -27.08 -32.11
N ALA A 12 23.43 -27.85 -31.22
CA ALA A 12 23.03 -27.95 -29.82
C ALA A 12 23.31 -26.65 -29.01
N GLY A 13 24.38 -25.91 -29.35
CA GLY A 13 24.68 -24.62 -28.70
C GLY A 13 23.70 -23.50 -29.07
N PHE A 14 23.17 -23.51 -30.30
CA PHE A 14 22.22 -22.49 -30.76
C PHE A 14 20.80 -22.71 -30.20
N ALA A 15 20.41 -23.95 -29.91
CA ALA A 15 19.11 -24.28 -29.32
C ALA A 15 18.98 -23.82 -27.85
N VAL A 16 20.07 -23.73 -27.10
CA VAL A 16 20.05 -23.29 -25.69
C VAL A 16 20.01 -21.75 -25.57
N ALA A 17 20.58 -21.01 -26.51
CA ALA A 17 20.56 -19.54 -26.50
C ALA A 17 19.19 -18.94 -26.87
N VAL A 18 18.34 -19.68 -27.59
CA VAL A 18 16.98 -19.24 -27.98
C VAL A 18 15.95 -19.43 -26.86
N LEU A 19 16.26 -20.20 -25.82
CA LEU A 19 15.37 -20.44 -24.67
C LEU A 19 15.52 -19.42 -23.53
N CYS A 20 16.52 -18.52 -23.58
CA CYS A 20 16.67 -17.42 -22.64
C CYS A 20 15.95 -16.15 -23.14
N VAL A 21 14.68 -16.29 -23.54
CA VAL A 21 13.83 -15.11 -23.69
C VAL A 21 13.66 -14.54 -22.27
N PRO A 22 14.03 -13.27 -22.01
CA PRO A 22 13.80 -12.67 -20.71
C PRO A 22 12.29 -12.73 -20.44
N ALA A 23 11.89 -13.51 -19.44
CA ALA A 23 10.54 -13.48 -18.95
C ALA A 23 10.28 -12.04 -18.49
N THR A 24 9.30 -11.38 -19.09
CA THR A 24 8.79 -10.13 -18.54
C THR A 24 8.24 -10.46 -17.16
N PRO A 25 8.73 -9.84 -16.07
CA PRO A 25 8.14 -10.06 -14.76
C PRO A 25 6.66 -9.68 -14.86
N GLY A 26 5.78 -10.67 -14.75
CA GLY A 26 4.36 -10.45 -14.58
C GLY A 26 4.14 -10.13 -13.11
N PHE A 27 4.02 -8.85 -12.78
CA PHE A 27 3.56 -8.47 -11.45
C PHE A 27 2.07 -8.76 -11.39
N ALA A 28 1.65 -9.61 -10.47
CA ALA A 28 0.25 -9.76 -10.15
C ALA A 28 -0.20 -8.46 -9.48
N VAL A 29 -0.97 -7.65 -10.20
CA VAL A 29 -1.62 -6.47 -9.63
C VAL A 29 -2.82 -6.96 -8.84
N PRO A 30 -2.97 -6.59 -7.56
CA PRO A 30 -4.12 -7.00 -6.78
C PRO A 30 -5.44 -6.51 -7.37
N THR A 31 -6.50 -7.27 -7.10
CA THR A 31 -7.84 -6.93 -7.57
C THR A 31 -8.32 -5.62 -6.98
N LEU A 32 -8.09 -5.40 -5.69
CA LEU A 32 -8.41 -4.18 -4.98
C LEU A 32 -7.12 -3.55 -4.46
N GLN A 33 -7.00 -2.23 -4.58
CA GLN A 33 -5.88 -1.47 -4.02
C GLN A 33 -6.38 -0.10 -3.56
N VAL A 34 -5.75 0.47 -2.54
CA VAL A 34 -5.97 1.84 -2.06
C VAL A 34 -4.70 2.67 -2.27
N ASP A 35 -4.86 3.88 -2.78
CA ASP A 35 -3.78 4.82 -3.02
C ASP A 35 -4.13 6.20 -2.46
N ILE A 36 -3.12 7.02 -2.22
CA ILE A 36 -3.28 8.43 -1.87
C ILE A 36 -2.53 9.24 -2.92
N LEU A 37 -3.22 10.17 -3.56
CA LEU A 37 -2.58 11.09 -4.50
C LEU A 37 -1.54 11.96 -3.75
N GLY A 38 -0.27 11.83 -4.13
CA GLY A 38 0.85 12.49 -3.45
C GLY A 38 1.38 11.74 -2.22
N GLY A 39 0.82 10.58 -1.89
CA GLY A 39 1.32 9.69 -0.85
C GLY A 39 2.62 9.00 -1.23
N THR A 40 3.27 8.39 -0.23
CA THR A 40 4.51 7.61 -0.40
C THR A 40 4.31 6.21 0.17
N TYR A 41 4.83 5.19 -0.52
CA TYR A 41 4.80 3.82 0.00
C TYR A 41 5.83 3.63 1.14
N ASP A 42 5.37 3.32 2.34
CA ASP A 42 6.20 2.96 3.50
C ASP A 42 6.51 1.46 3.44
N THR A 43 7.75 1.10 3.12
CA THR A 43 8.17 -0.32 3.02
C THR A 43 8.19 -1.06 4.36
N THR A 44 8.07 -0.35 5.49
CA THR A 44 8.08 -0.96 6.82
C THR A 44 6.70 -1.44 7.20
N THR A 45 5.68 -0.62 6.92
CA THR A 45 4.28 -0.95 7.19
C THR A 45 3.54 -1.44 5.95
N GLU A 46 4.20 -1.44 4.79
CA GLU A 46 3.62 -1.80 3.48
C GLU A 46 2.37 -0.98 3.13
N THR A 47 2.33 0.30 3.54
CA THR A 47 1.15 1.18 3.42
C THR A 47 1.48 2.43 2.61
N ILE A 48 0.52 2.96 1.87
CA ILE A 48 0.63 4.29 1.27
C ILE A 48 0.33 5.36 2.32
N VAL A 49 1.32 6.17 2.68
CA VAL A 49 1.19 7.17 3.74
C VAL A 49 1.18 8.60 3.21
N THR A 50 0.39 9.47 3.84
CA THR A 50 0.49 10.92 3.68
C THR A 50 0.43 11.64 5.04
N SER A 51 0.99 12.85 5.09
CA SER A 51 0.85 13.77 6.22
C SER A 51 0.12 15.07 5.84
N ASP A 52 -0.29 15.20 4.58
CA ASP A 52 -1.06 16.33 4.10
C ASP A 52 -2.46 16.31 4.70
N LYS A 53 -2.99 17.49 5.03
CA LYS A 53 -4.31 17.62 5.67
C LYS A 53 -5.48 17.57 4.69
N ALA A 54 -5.19 17.67 3.40
CA ALA A 54 -6.16 17.53 2.33
C ALA A 54 -5.51 16.68 1.24
N PHE A 55 -6.16 15.58 0.88
CA PHE A 55 -5.64 14.59 -0.05
C PHE A 55 -6.79 13.82 -0.70
N THR A 56 -6.49 13.13 -1.79
CA THR A 56 -7.47 12.30 -2.49
C THR A 56 -7.10 10.83 -2.29
N VAL A 57 -8.01 10.06 -1.69
CA VAL A 57 -7.92 8.60 -1.60
C VAL A 57 -8.47 8.01 -2.90
N ARG A 58 -7.81 6.98 -3.43
CA ARG A 58 -8.23 6.28 -4.64
C ARG A 58 -8.45 4.81 -4.36
N ALA A 59 -9.67 4.35 -4.60
CA ALA A 59 -9.96 2.93 -4.67
C ALA A 59 -9.74 2.44 -6.11
N TRP A 60 -8.95 1.39 -6.28
CA TRP A 60 -8.65 0.77 -7.57
C TRP A 60 -9.27 -0.62 -7.65
N LEU A 61 -9.98 -0.90 -8.74
CA LEU A 61 -10.44 -2.24 -9.11
C LEU A 61 -9.73 -2.70 -10.39
N THR A 62 -8.97 -3.78 -10.30
CA THR A 62 -8.31 -4.42 -11.44
C THR A 62 -8.85 -5.84 -11.59
N PRO A 63 -9.49 -6.22 -12.71
CA PRO A 63 -9.86 -7.61 -12.92
C PRO A 63 -8.60 -8.49 -12.86
N GLY A 64 -8.60 -9.47 -11.96
CA GLY A 64 -7.45 -10.34 -11.76
C GLY A 64 -7.11 -11.14 -13.02
N ASN A 65 -5.83 -11.29 -13.34
CA ASN A 65 -5.32 -12.01 -14.52
C ASN A 65 -5.63 -13.53 -14.56
N GLY A 66 -6.41 -14.06 -13.62
CA GLY A 66 -6.80 -15.47 -13.53
C GLY A 66 -8.22 -15.71 -13.03
N ASN A 67 -8.97 -14.66 -12.70
CA ASN A 67 -10.37 -14.80 -12.30
C ASN A 67 -11.21 -14.65 -13.56
N ASN A 68 -11.94 -15.70 -13.95
CA ASN A 68 -12.93 -15.65 -15.04
C ASN A 68 -14.15 -14.79 -14.69
N GLU A 69 -14.05 -13.93 -13.67
CA GLU A 69 -15.15 -13.06 -13.28
C GLU A 69 -15.31 -11.99 -14.34
N ASP A 70 -16.55 -11.85 -14.81
CA ASP A 70 -16.89 -10.81 -15.76
C ASP A 70 -16.63 -9.45 -15.10
N ILE A 71 -15.88 -8.59 -15.77
CA ILE A 71 -15.61 -7.24 -15.26
C ILE A 71 -16.91 -6.46 -15.02
N MET A 72 -17.96 -6.74 -15.82
CA MET A 72 -19.27 -6.14 -15.61
C MET A 72 -19.93 -6.63 -14.32
N GLU A 73 -19.64 -7.87 -13.90
CA GLU A 73 -20.08 -8.39 -12.61
C GLU A 73 -19.35 -7.67 -11.48
N LEU A 74 -18.01 -7.55 -11.55
CA LEU A 74 -17.20 -6.87 -10.55
C LEU A 74 -17.65 -5.40 -10.35
N ILE A 75 -17.81 -4.64 -11.44
CA ILE A 75 -18.23 -3.24 -11.38
C ILE A 75 -19.65 -3.07 -10.82
N SER A 76 -20.51 -4.09 -10.96
CA SER A 76 -21.88 -4.05 -10.43
C SER A 76 -21.99 -4.30 -8.92
N ARG A 77 -20.89 -4.73 -8.27
CA ARG A 77 -20.86 -5.00 -6.83
C ARG A 77 -20.73 -3.72 -6.03
N GLU A 78 -21.28 -3.77 -4.82
CA GLU A 78 -21.06 -2.74 -3.81
C GLU A 78 -19.71 -2.98 -3.14
N TYR A 79 -18.95 -1.92 -2.96
CA TYR A 79 -17.67 -1.92 -2.27
C TYR A 79 -17.76 -0.99 -1.06
N LEU A 80 -16.94 -1.26 -0.06
CA LEU A 80 -16.86 -0.47 1.17
C LEU A 80 -15.44 0.04 1.32
N LEU A 81 -15.33 1.36 1.53
CA LEU A 81 -14.11 1.99 2.01
C LEU A 81 -14.26 2.17 3.53
N SER A 82 -13.53 1.37 4.30
CA SER A 82 -13.46 1.54 5.76
C SER A 82 -12.43 2.61 6.11
N ILE A 83 -12.82 3.51 7.00
CA ILE A 83 -12.02 4.63 7.48
C ILE A 83 -11.91 4.50 8.99
N ALA A 84 -10.77 4.01 9.47
CA ALA A 84 -10.55 3.69 10.88
C ALA A 84 -9.63 4.70 11.57
N VAL A 85 -9.91 5.06 12.83
CA VAL A 85 -8.99 5.92 13.60
C VAL A 85 -7.78 5.15 14.07
N VAL A 86 -6.60 5.76 13.91
CA VAL A 86 -5.32 5.20 14.38
C VAL A 86 -4.57 6.20 15.27
N PRO A 87 -3.76 5.74 16.24
CA PRO A 87 -3.60 4.35 16.67
C PRO A 87 -4.85 3.81 17.37
N LYS A 88 -4.88 2.51 17.68
CA LYS A 88 -6.00 1.82 18.36
C LYS A 88 -6.63 2.65 19.49
N ALA A 89 -7.90 3.04 19.30
CA ALA A 89 -8.71 3.68 20.34
C ALA A 89 -9.28 2.63 21.31
N SER A 90 -9.60 3.05 22.54
CA SER A 90 -10.45 2.24 23.44
C SER A 90 -11.93 2.59 23.21
N SER A 91 -12.86 1.69 23.56
CA SER A 91 -14.30 1.97 23.48
C SER A 91 -14.77 3.15 24.33
N THR A 92 -13.94 3.58 25.28
CA THR A 92 -14.16 4.77 26.13
C THR A 92 -13.44 6.02 25.62
N PHE A 93 -12.80 5.95 24.45
CA PHE A 93 -12.14 7.09 23.84
C PHE A 93 -13.18 8.11 23.39
N ASP A 94 -13.05 9.34 23.87
CA ASP A 94 -13.91 10.45 23.51
C ASP A 94 -13.04 11.56 22.92
N PRO A 95 -12.89 11.64 21.59
CA PRO A 95 -12.21 12.74 20.93
C PRO A 95 -13.09 13.98 20.77
N SER A 96 -14.13 14.16 21.60
CA SER A 96 -15.14 15.23 21.60
C SER A 96 -14.73 16.42 20.71
N SER A 97 -15.45 16.62 19.59
CA SER A 97 -15.20 17.60 18.50
C SER A 97 -14.23 17.22 17.36
N SER A 98 -13.66 16.01 17.35
CA SER A 98 -12.88 15.54 16.20
C SER A 98 -13.75 15.10 15.02
N SER A 99 -13.43 15.59 13.83
CA SER A 99 -14.14 15.27 12.58
C SER A 99 -13.21 15.37 11.38
N PHE A 100 -13.61 14.80 10.26
CA PHE A 100 -12.98 14.99 8.96
C PHE A 100 -14.05 15.18 7.89
N LEU A 101 -13.66 15.63 6.70
CA LEU A 101 -14.53 15.68 5.54
C LEU A 101 -14.17 14.55 4.57
N ILE A 102 -15.18 13.93 3.98
CA ILE A 102 -15.05 13.06 2.80
C ILE A 102 -16.05 13.53 1.73
N ASP A 103 -15.56 13.88 0.56
CA ASP A 103 -16.36 14.46 -0.55
C ASP A 103 -17.23 15.68 -0.14
N GLY A 104 -16.81 16.38 0.91
CA GLY A 104 -17.51 17.53 1.48
C GLY A 104 -18.47 17.21 2.63
N ASP A 105 -18.77 15.93 2.88
CA ASP A 105 -19.60 15.50 4.00
C ASP A 105 -18.77 15.43 5.28
N THR A 106 -19.31 15.94 6.39
CA THR A 106 -18.64 15.90 7.69
C THR A 106 -18.88 14.57 8.37
N ILE A 107 -17.80 13.90 8.75
CA ILE A 107 -17.83 12.67 9.56
C ILE A 107 -17.30 12.99 10.96
N ASN A 108 -18.16 12.87 11.96
CA ASN A 108 -17.86 13.11 13.36
C ASN A 108 -17.41 11.80 14.03
N VAL A 109 -16.19 11.81 14.59
CA VAL A 109 -15.55 10.59 15.13
C VAL A 109 -16.34 9.93 16.28
N THR A 110 -17.19 10.69 16.97
CA THR A 110 -17.97 10.21 18.12
C THR A 110 -19.44 9.95 17.82
N GLU A 111 -19.97 10.45 16.71
CA GLU A 111 -21.40 10.39 16.40
C GLU A 111 -21.69 9.46 15.22
N GLU A 112 -20.80 9.42 14.24
CA GLU A 112 -21.01 8.72 12.96
C GLU A 112 -20.08 7.52 12.77
N MET A 113 -19.11 7.33 13.67
CA MET A 113 -18.22 6.17 13.67
C MET A 113 -18.69 5.11 14.67
N GLU A 114 -18.55 3.85 14.30
CA GLU A 114 -18.86 2.70 15.13
C GLU A 114 -17.58 2.16 15.79
N TYR A 115 -17.67 1.68 17.03
CA TYR A 115 -16.53 1.03 17.69
C TYR A 115 -16.60 -0.48 17.47
N GLY A 116 -15.55 -1.06 16.91
CA GLY A 116 -15.46 -2.49 16.64
C GLY A 116 -14.37 -2.80 15.64
N VAL A 117 -14.49 -3.95 14.98
CA VAL A 117 -13.61 -4.40 13.91
C VAL A 117 -14.35 -4.26 12.57
N PRO A 118 -13.81 -3.55 11.57
CA PRO A 118 -14.36 -3.57 10.22
C PRO A 118 -13.95 -4.85 9.47
N PRO A 119 -14.83 -5.44 8.64
CA PRO A 119 -16.26 -5.13 8.50
C PRO A 119 -17.05 -5.50 9.76
N LEU A 120 -18.13 -4.77 10.07
CA LEU A 120 -18.94 -4.96 11.29
C LEU A 120 -19.36 -6.42 11.53
N GLU A 121 -18.58 -7.15 12.33
CA GLU A 121 -19.01 -8.40 12.96
C GLU A 121 -20.03 -8.07 14.06
N ASP A 122 -21.22 -8.70 14.05
CA ASP A 122 -22.28 -8.47 15.04
C ASP A 122 -21.83 -8.77 16.50
N MET A 123 -20.71 -9.48 16.68
CA MET A 123 -20.03 -9.75 17.94
C MET A 123 -18.53 -9.80 17.66
N VAL A 124 -17.70 -9.25 18.54
CA VAL A 124 -16.24 -9.40 18.50
C VAL A 124 -15.90 -10.89 18.49
N ALA A 125 -15.78 -11.50 17.32
CA ALA A 125 -15.33 -12.86 17.20
C ALA A 125 -13.83 -12.85 17.55
N SER A 126 -13.40 -13.87 18.29
CA SER A 126 -11.98 -14.02 18.55
C SER A 126 -11.35 -14.53 17.27
N ALA A 127 -10.38 -13.79 16.72
CA ALA A 127 -9.67 -14.13 15.49
C ALA A 127 -9.45 -15.66 15.36
N ASP A 128 -9.94 -16.22 14.27
CA ASP A 128 -10.12 -17.63 13.99
C ASP A 128 -9.13 -18.10 12.88
N PRO A 129 -8.90 -19.41 12.70
CA PRO A 129 -7.94 -19.92 11.71
C PRO A 129 -8.26 -19.67 10.22
N GLY A 130 -9.35 -18.98 9.90
CA GLY A 130 -9.73 -18.42 8.60
C GLY A 130 -9.49 -16.91 8.47
N ASP A 131 -9.29 -16.22 9.59
CA ASP A 131 -9.05 -14.78 9.64
C ASP A 131 -7.66 -14.39 9.15
N LEU A 132 -7.57 -13.17 8.60
CA LEU A 132 -6.30 -12.57 8.22
C LEU A 132 -5.39 -12.42 9.45
N SER A 133 -4.07 -12.49 9.24
CA SER A 133 -3.12 -12.21 10.31
C SER A 133 -3.29 -10.76 10.83
N ASP A 134 -3.30 -10.59 12.15
CA ASP A 134 -3.61 -9.40 13.01
C ASP A 134 -2.99 -8.02 12.66
N HIS A 135 -2.38 -7.81 11.51
CA HIS A 135 -1.58 -6.62 11.24
C HIS A 135 -2.38 -5.48 10.59
N GLY A 136 -3.37 -4.95 11.30
CA GLY A 136 -4.14 -3.78 10.89
C GLY A 136 -5.59 -3.80 11.37
N ILE A 137 -6.13 -5.01 11.53
CA ILE A 137 -7.48 -5.25 12.02
C ILE A 137 -7.44 -5.27 13.55
N PHE A 138 -7.82 -4.14 14.16
CA PHE A 138 -8.00 -4.05 15.60
C PHE A 138 -9.25 -3.25 15.90
N GLU A 139 -9.90 -3.58 17.01
CA GLU A 139 -11.04 -2.78 17.48
C GLU A 139 -10.65 -1.30 17.59
N THR A 140 -11.37 -0.44 16.87
CA THR A 140 -11.20 1.01 16.92
C THR A 140 -12.50 1.66 16.46
N PHE A 141 -12.56 3.00 16.42
CA PHE A 141 -13.67 3.69 15.76
C PHE A 141 -13.47 3.69 14.24
N PHE A 142 -14.47 3.27 13.48
CA PHE A 142 -14.43 3.28 12.02
C PHE A 142 -15.74 3.79 11.39
N TYR A 143 -15.66 4.21 10.14
CA TYR A 143 -16.78 4.58 9.29
C TYR A 143 -16.66 3.82 7.96
N GLU A 144 -17.74 3.22 7.48
CA GLU A 144 -17.76 2.52 6.20
C GLU A 144 -18.52 3.35 5.16
N LEU A 145 -17.84 3.72 4.08
CA LEU A 145 -18.46 4.40 2.94
C LEU A 145 -18.74 3.39 1.83
N SER A 146 -20.02 3.21 1.49
CA SER A 146 -20.40 2.34 0.38
C SER A 146 -20.38 3.05 -0.97
N PHE A 147 -19.90 2.36 -2.00
CA PHE A 147 -19.79 2.89 -3.34
C PHE A 147 -19.80 1.79 -4.42
N TYR A 148 -19.87 2.22 -5.68
CA TYR A 148 -19.75 1.36 -6.86
C TYR A 148 -18.68 1.91 -7.79
N PHE A 149 -17.96 1.02 -8.48
CA PHE A 149 -17.11 1.45 -9.58
C PHE A 149 -17.97 1.89 -10.78
N ASN A 150 -17.43 2.81 -11.58
CA ASN A 150 -18.07 3.27 -12.81
C ASN A 150 -17.37 2.68 -14.03
N SER A 151 -18.10 1.99 -14.90
CA SER A 151 -17.55 1.41 -16.13
C SER A 151 -16.97 2.43 -17.13
N GLN A 152 -17.23 3.72 -16.93
CA GLN A 152 -16.65 4.81 -17.74
C GLN A 152 -15.34 5.37 -17.16
N ALA A 153 -15.01 5.03 -15.91
CA ALA A 153 -13.80 5.50 -15.22
C ALA A 153 -12.67 4.47 -15.36
N GLU A 154 -12.37 4.08 -16.59
CA GLU A 154 -11.33 3.09 -16.90
C GLU A 154 -9.97 3.75 -17.21
N TYR A 155 -8.93 3.20 -16.60
CA TYR A 155 -7.56 3.69 -16.66
C TYR A 155 -6.58 2.55 -16.90
N THR A 156 -5.36 2.92 -17.29
CA THR A 156 -4.25 1.98 -17.37
C THR A 156 -3.96 1.41 -15.99
N THR A 157 -3.79 0.09 -15.90
CA THR A 157 -3.48 -0.59 -14.64
C THR A 157 -2.20 -0.08 -14.00
N VAL A 158 -2.29 0.19 -12.69
CA VAL A 158 -1.17 0.60 -11.85
C VAL A 158 -1.07 -0.35 -10.66
N ASN A 159 0.17 -0.73 -10.31
CA ASN A 159 0.47 -1.30 -9.01
C ASN A 159 0.91 -0.16 -8.09
N VAL A 160 0.09 0.15 -7.08
CA VAL A 160 0.25 1.37 -6.27
C VAL A 160 1.43 1.26 -5.29
N GLN A 161 1.85 0.04 -4.93
CA GLN A 161 3.09 -0.19 -4.18
C GLN A 161 4.33 0.32 -4.95
N TYR A 162 4.37 0.12 -6.28
CA TYR A 162 5.52 0.54 -7.09
C TYR A 162 5.41 1.95 -7.66
N ASN A 163 4.18 2.45 -7.79
CA ASN A 163 3.90 3.76 -8.38
C ASN A 163 2.82 4.48 -7.57
N PRO A 164 3.08 4.82 -6.29
CA PRO A 164 2.13 5.53 -5.45
C PRO A 164 1.80 6.89 -6.06
N GLY A 165 0.53 7.29 -6.01
CA GLY A 165 0.06 8.57 -6.56
C GLY A 165 0.25 8.73 -8.07
N ALA A 166 0.34 7.62 -8.82
CA ALA A 166 0.50 7.69 -10.28
C ALA A 166 -0.62 8.53 -10.93
N PRO A 167 -0.33 9.27 -12.02
CA PRO A 167 -1.35 10.01 -12.73
C PRO A 167 -2.37 9.05 -13.35
N LEU A 168 -3.64 9.43 -13.34
CA LEU A 168 -4.68 8.71 -14.04
C LEU A 168 -4.50 8.87 -15.56
N ILE A 169 -4.12 7.78 -16.23
CA ILE A 169 -3.93 7.75 -17.68
C ILE A 169 -5.08 6.93 -18.28
N ALA A 170 -5.96 7.59 -19.02
CA ALA A 170 -7.06 6.94 -19.74
C ALA A 170 -6.52 5.77 -20.55
N GLY A 171 -7.13 4.60 -20.38
CA GLY A 171 -6.64 3.34 -20.93
C GLY A 171 -7.56 2.20 -20.52
N SER A 172 -7.08 0.97 -20.69
CA SER A 172 -7.81 -0.23 -20.27
C SER A 172 -7.08 -0.92 -19.13
N GLY A 173 -7.86 -1.48 -18.19
CA GLY A 173 -7.34 -2.45 -17.22
C GLY A 173 -7.74 -2.21 -15.77
N SER A 174 -7.95 -0.98 -15.32
CA SER A 174 -8.39 -0.73 -13.94
C SER A 174 -9.45 0.36 -13.88
N TYR A 175 -10.31 0.29 -12.86
CA TYR A 175 -11.36 1.25 -12.59
C TYR A 175 -11.05 1.99 -11.30
N VAL A 176 -11.28 3.30 -11.27
CA VAL A 176 -10.90 4.14 -10.12
C VAL A 176 -12.09 4.97 -9.64
N VAL A 177 -12.23 5.04 -8.31
CA VAL A 177 -13.08 5.99 -7.62
C VAL A 177 -12.19 6.85 -6.71
N GLU A 178 -12.37 8.16 -6.77
CA GLU A 178 -11.62 9.14 -5.99
C GLU A 178 -12.51 9.70 -4.87
N PHE A 179 -11.95 9.85 -3.67
CA PHE A 179 -12.59 10.45 -2.50
C PHE A 179 -11.71 11.59 -1.99
N ASP A 180 -12.26 12.81 -1.94
CA ASP A 180 -11.56 13.98 -1.44
C ASP A 180 -11.68 14.04 0.09
N VAL A 181 -10.55 13.87 0.77
CA VAL A 181 -10.48 13.82 2.23
C VAL A 181 -9.85 15.09 2.78
N ASN A 182 -10.46 15.67 3.81
CA ASN A 182 -9.89 16.80 4.57
C ASN A 182 -9.92 16.54 6.07
N VAL A 183 -8.74 16.38 6.66
CA VAL A 183 -8.53 16.09 8.09
C VAL A 183 -8.13 17.33 8.88
N SER A 184 -8.40 18.54 8.38
CA SER A 184 -8.04 19.79 9.09
C SER A 184 -8.75 19.96 10.43
N ALA A 185 -9.93 19.36 10.58
CA ALA A 185 -10.70 19.31 11.83
C ALA A 185 -10.41 18.06 12.68
N LEU A 186 -9.55 17.15 12.20
CA LEU A 186 -9.19 15.95 12.93
C LEU A 186 -8.23 16.34 14.04
N SER A 187 -8.68 16.19 15.28
CA SER A 187 -7.96 16.66 16.46
C SER A 187 -8.06 15.65 17.61
N GLY A 188 -7.21 15.83 18.61
CA GLY A 188 -7.11 14.89 19.74
C GLY A 188 -5.88 14.00 19.68
N SER A 189 -5.81 13.05 20.59
CA SER A 189 -4.73 12.07 20.66
C SER A 189 -5.15 10.79 21.38
N ILE A 190 -4.63 9.67 20.91
CA ILE A 190 -4.82 8.34 21.49
C ILE A 190 -3.46 7.89 22.03
N GLY A 191 -3.37 7.55 23.32
CA GLY A 191 -2.10 7.15 23.93
C GLY A 191 -0.98 8.20 23.85
N GLY A 192 -1.33 9.48 23.72
CA GLY A 192 -0.38 10.59 23.52
C GLY A 192 0.07 10.81 22.07
N GLN A 193 -0.36 9.96 21.13
CA GLN A 193 -0.11 10.12 19.70
C GLN A 193 -1.27 10.85 19.02
N PRO A 194 -1.01 11.75 18.05
CA PRO A 194 -2.06 12.32 17.19
C PRO A 194 -2.95 11.25 16.56
N ILE A 195 -4.22 11.59 16.36
CA ILE A 195 -5.15 10.72 15.63
C ILE A 195 -4.84 10.80 14.13
N GLY A 196 -4.57 9.67 13.52
CA GLY A 196 -4.56 9.45 12.08
C GLY A 196 -5.79 8.70 11.59
N LEU A 197 -5.84 8.44 10.28
CA LEU A 197 -6.87 7.62 9.64
C LEU A 197 -6.20 6.50 8.85
N HIS A 198 -6.74 5.29 8.94
CA HIS A 198 -6.38 4.15 8.09
C HIS A 198 -7.53 3.86 7.15
N PHE A 199 -7.21 3.47 5.91
CA PHE A 199 -8.15 3.25 4.83
C PHE A 199 -8.01 1.84 4.28
N ASP A 200 -9.08 1.08 4.38
CA ASP A 200 -9.20 -0.29 3.88
C ASP A 200 -10.28 -0.41 2.83
N LEU A 201 -10.12 -1.33 1.88
CA LEU A 201 -11.05 -1.54 0.77
C LEU A 201 -11.45 -3.01 0.61
N TYR A 202 -12.75 -3.26 0.55
CA TYR A 202 -13.30 -4.61 0.37
C TYR A 202 -14.60 -4.64 -0.42
N ASP A 203 -14.89 -5.82 -0.95
CA ASP A 203 -16.12 -6.15 -1.67
C ASP A 203 -17.22 -6.55 -0.68
N ALA A 204 -18.34 -5.82 -0.66
CA ALA A 204 -19.45 -6.08 0.25
C ALA A 204 -20.16 -7.41 -0.05
N SER A 205 -20.05 -7.94 -1.27
CA SER A 205 -20.59 -9.27 -1.62
C SER A 205 -19.85 -10.42 -0.92
N GLY A 206 -18.66 -10.13 -0.40
CA GLY A 206 -17.88 -11.06 0.41
C GLY A 206 -18.45 -11.25 1.81
N ILE A 207 -19.29 -10.34 2.32
CA ILE A 207 -19.84 -10.38 3.68
C ILE A 207 -20.88 -11.51 3.78
N ASN A 208 -20.42 -12.71 4.11
CA ASN A 208 -21.29 -13.83 4.44
C ASN A 208 -21.72 -13.72 5.90
N LYS A 209 -22.90 -13.17 6.16
CA LYS A 209 -23.58 -13.25 7.47
C LYS A 209 -24.17 -14.64 7.72
N GLN A 210 -23.44 -15.70 7.35
CA GLN A 210 -24.02 -17.03 7.21
C GLN A 210 -24.26 -17.70 8.56
N ASP A 211 -23.48 -17.29 9.58
CA ASP A 211 -23.80 -17.46 10.98
C ASP A 211 -23.70 -16.06 11.63
N SER A 212 -24.64 -15.69 12.49
CA SER A 212 -24.76 -14.34 13.09
C SER A 212 -23.62 -13.96 14.05
N GLU A 213 -22.46 -14.61 13.94
CA GLU A 213 -21.35 -14.58 14.87
C GLU A 213 -19.98 -14.50 14.17
N ASP A 214 -19.91 -14.60 12.83
CA ASP A 214 -18.65 -14.61 12.07
C ASP A 214 -18.87 -14.06 10.65
N ILE A 215 -18.10 -13.03 10.27
CA ILE A 215 -18.15 -12.43 8.94
C ILE A 215 -16.82 -12.71 8.23
N ASP A 216 -16.80 -13.80 7.48
CA ASP A 216 -15.76 -14.02 6.48
C ASP A 216 -15.93 -13.00 5.35
N VAL A 217 -14.92 -12.19 5.04
CA VAL A 217 -14.88 -11.43 3.78
C VAL A 217 -13.90 -12.06 2.81
N GLY A 218 -14.45 -12.65 1.75
CA GLY A 218 -13.67 -13.42 0.77
C GLY A 218 -12.80 -12.59 -0.20
N LYS A 219 -12.89 -11.25 -0.21
CA LYS A 219 -12.18 -10.38 -1.18
C LYS A 219 -11.84 -8.99 -0.61
N PHE A 220 -10.59 -8.86 -0.14
CA PHE A 220 -9.99 -7.60 0.32
C PHE A 220 -8.92 -7.08 -0.65
N ALA A 221 -8.63 -5.78 -0.56
CA ALA A 221 -7.31 -5.28 -0.96
C ALA A 221 -6.26 -5.98 -0.07
N PRO A 222 -5.16 -6.50 -0.64
CA PRO A 222 -4.10 -7.04 0.18
C PRO A 222 -3.44 -5.91 0.96
N PHE A 223 -3.07 -6.21 2.20
CA PHE A 223 -2.41 -5.32 3.15
C PHE A 223 -1.31 -4.40 2.56
N SER A 224 -0.50 -4.92 1.63
CA SER A 224 0.56 -4.16 0.96
C SER A 224 0.05 -3.03 0.03
N HIS A 225 -1.26 -2.78 0.04
CA HIS A 225 -1.99 -1.87 -0.83
C HIS A 225 -3.03 -1.06 -0.05
N ASP A 226 -2.86 -0.95 1.27
CA ASP A 226 -3.67 -0.08 2.14
C ASP A 226 -3.14 1.36 2.13
N ALA A 227 -3.89 2.27 2.75
CA ALA A 227 -3.51 3.67 2.86
C ALA A 227 -3.70 4.25 4.28
N GLU A 228 -2.90 5.26 4.64
CA GLU A 228 -2.94 5.88 5.97
C GLU A 228 -2.65 7.39 5.89
N TYR A 229 -3.50 8.19 6.54
CA TYR A 229 -3.13 9.52 6.98
C TYR A 229 -2.37 9.42 8.31
N ARG A 230 -1.08 9.70 8.27
CA ARG A 230 -0.20 9.74 9.44
C ARG A 230 0.09 11.20 9.77
N PRO A 231 -0.53 11.76 10.83
CA PRO A 231 -0.25 13.13 11.24
C PRO A 231 1.24 13.26 11.55
N PRO A 232 1.85 14.41 11.24
CA PRO A 232 3.22 14.66 11.65
C PRO A 232 3.31 14.53 13.18
N PRO A 233 4.43 13.99 13.71
CA PRO A 233 4.66 13.96 15.15
C PRO A 233 4.40 15.33 15.76
N ARG A 234 3.81 15.39 16.96
CA ARG A 234 3.68 16.66 17.70
C ARG A 234 5.09 17.16 17.99
N ASP A 235 5.52 18.14 17.22
CA ASP A 235 6.84 18.75 17.32
C ASP A 235 7.00 19.46 18.68
N ASN A 236 7.80 18.85 19.55
CA ASN A 236 8.64 19.57 20.51
C ASN A 236 10.14 19.38 20.18
N SER A 237 10.45 18.81 19.01
CA SER A 237 11.79 18.51 18.55
C SER A 237 12.00 19.14 17.18
N GLU A 238 12.60 20.33 17.19
CA GLU A 238 13.38 20.87 16.07
C GLU A 238 13.98 19.71 15.28
N GLU A 239 13.74 19.66 13.97
CA GLU A 239 14.48 18.79 13.05
C GLU A 239 15.96 18.98 13.33
N ILE A 240 16.57 18.06 14.09
CA ILE A 240 18.01 18.08 14.27
C ILE A 240 18.56 17.67 12.91
N PRO A 241 19.24 18.58 12.18
CA PRO A 241 19.78 18.25 10.88
C PRO A 241 20.64 17.00 11.03
N GLU A 242 20.39 15.98 10.22
CA GLU A 242 21.19 14.77 10.28
C GLU A 242 22.67 15.16 10.20
N PRO A 243 23.51 14.68 11.14
CA PRO A 243 24.85 15.18 11.24
C PRO A 243 25.56 14.89 9.91
N ALA A 244 26.22 15.90 9.35
CA ALA A 244 27.12 15.79 8.20
C ALA A 244 28.24 14.73 8.36
N SER A 245 28.24 13.97 9.46
CA SER A 245 29.11 12.84 9.75
C SER A 245 29.00 11.71 8.71
N LEU A 246 27.82 11.40 8.15
CA LEU A 246 27.73 10.39 7.08
C LEU A 246 28.48 10.81 5.81
N ALA A 247 28.39 12.10 5.44
CA ALA A 247 29.15 12.67 4.33
C ALA A 247 30.66 12.68 4.62
N ILE A 248 31.06 12.96 5.86
CA ILE A 248 32.47 12.96 6.29
C ILE A 248 33.08 11.55 6.25
N TRP A 249 32.36 10.51 6.70
CA TRP A 249 32.85 9.14 6.64
C TRP A 249 32.96 8.62 5.20
N GLY A 250 32.00 8.97 4.32
CA GLY A 250 32.09 8.66 2.89
C GLY A 250 33.30 9.33 2.21
N LEU A 251 33.56 10.60 2.54
CA LEU A 251 34.73 11.35 2.05
C LEU A 251 36.06 10.79 2.56
N LEU A 252 36.16 10.43 3.85
CA LEU A 252 37.36 9.84 4.43
C LEU A 252 37.66 8.44 3.85
N GLY A 253 36.63 7.63 3.61
CA GLY A 253 36.75 6.33 2.95
C GLY A 253 37.31 6.44 1.52
N ALA A 254 36.87 7.44 0.75
CA ALA A 254 37.34 7.67 -0.62
C ALA A 254 38.82 8.09 -0.67
N VAL A 255 39.30 8.91 0.28
CA VAL A 255 40.71 9.32 0.35
C VAL A 255 41.64 8.14 0.68
N GLY A 256 41.19 7.22 1.54
CA GLY A 256 41.95 6.00 1.89
C GLY A 256 42.19 5.07 0.70
N LEU A 257 41.18 4.87 -0.15
CA LEU A 257 41.28 4.05 -1.36
C LEU A 257 42.27 4.64 -2.38
N VAL A 258 42.23 5.95 -2.60
CA VAL A 258 43.14 6.63 -3.54
C VAL A 258 44.59 6.56 -3.06
N ALA A 259 44.84 6.71 -1.75
CA ALA A 259 46.19 6.58 -1.19
C ALA A 259 46.73 5.13 -1.26
N GLY A 260 45.88 4.13 -1.02
CA GLY A 260 46.23 2.71 -1.12
C GLY A 260 46.65 2.29 -2.53
N VAL A 261 45.90 2.70 -3.55
CA VAL A 261 46.21 2.37 -4.96
C VAL A 261 47.52 3.02 -5.42
N ARG A 262 47.84 4.23 -4.95
CA ARG A 262 49.09 4.91 -5.28
C ARG A 262 50.31 4.19 -4.69
N ASN A 263 50.24 3.74 -3.43
CA ASN A 263 51.34 3.01 -2.80
C ASN A 263 51.59 1.63 -3.40
N ALA A 264 50.55 0.93 -3.86
CA ALA A 264 50.68 -0.36 -4.54
C ALA A 264 51.43 -0.24 -5.87
N ARG A 265 51.19 0.83 -6.65
CA ARG A 265 51.88 1.08 -7.93
C ARG A 265 53.36 1.41 -7.78
N VAL A 266 53.74 2.14 -6.72
CA VAL A 266 55.15 2.50 -6.48
C VAL A 266 56.00 1.28 -6.10
N LYS A 267 55.44 0.29 -5.39
CA LYS A 267 56.16 -0.96 -5.05
C LYS A 267 56.35 -1.88 -6.26
N SER A 268 55.44 -1.87 -7.22
CA SER A 268 55.55 -2.66 -8.47
C SER A 268 56.61 -2.13 -9.44
N GLY A 269 57.06 -0.88 -9.31
CA GLY A 269 58.00 -0.24 -10.24
C GLY A 269 59.48 -0.32 -9.86
N ARG A 270 59.84 -1.06 -8.80
CA ARG A 270 61.23 -1.17 -8.28
C ARG A 270 61.84 -2.58 -8.40
N MET A 271 61.29 -3.42 -9.26
CA MET A 271 61.91 -4.70 -9.63
C MET A 271 62.37 -4.64 -11.08
N CYS A 272 63.49 -3.94 -11.32
CA CYS A 272 64.39 -4.07 -12.47
C CYS A 272 65.78 -3.67 -11.98
#